data_AF-A0AAU5W4M0-F1
#
_entry.id   AF-A0AAU5W4M0-F1
#
_cell.length_a   1.000
_cell.length_b   1.000
_cell.length_c   1.000
_cell.angle_alpha   90.00
_cell.angle_beta   90.00
_cell.angle_gamma   90.00
#
_symmetry.space_group_name_H-M   'P 1'
#
loop_
_entity.id
_entity.type
_entity.pdbx_description
1 polymer ?
#
loop_
_entity_poly.entity_id
_entity_poly.type
_entity_poly.pdbx_seq_one_letter_code
_entity_poly.pdbx_strand_id
1 'polypeptide(L)'
;MPQPSTGPAEADVFLAVCGHTHLFPGARCRVQGLPDPRAFAADPWPIELELRLSDDVVTEAVLRAMDRADPVLTLPAYTTGAGTPIDGRSWTIRELVSAGDDVELTIGGRAPVR
;
A
#
# COMPACT_ATOMS: atom_id res chain seq x y z
N MET A 1 20.66 31.38 -16.47
CA MET A 1 20.92 30.10 -15.79
C MET A 1 19.61 29.71 -15.10
N PRO A 2 18.86 28.72 -15.60
CA PRO A 2 17.65 28.28 -14.92
C PRO A 2 18.04 27.47 -13.67
N GLN A 3 17.48 27.82 -12.52
CA GLN A 3 17.61 27.01 -11.30
C GLN A 3 16.91 25.66 -11.53
N PRO A 4 17.49 24.53 -11.08
CA PRO A 4 16.73 23.30 -11.01
C PRO A 4 15.65 23.47 -9.93
N SER A 5 14.39 23.42 -10.33
CA SER A 5 13.29 23.21 -9.41
C SER A 5 13.40 21.79 -8.88
N THR A 6 14.05 21.62 -7.72
CA THR A 6 13.85 20.43 -6.90
C THR A 6 12.49 20.57 -6.23
N GLY A 7 11.42 20.34 -7.00
CA GLY A 7 10.19 19.82 -6.41
C GLY A 7 10.50 18.45 -5.80
N PRO A 8 9.74 17.97 -4.81
CA PRO A 8 9.88 16.58 -4.39
C PRO A 8 9.79 15.73 -5.65
N ALA A 9 10.74 14.82 -5.86
CA ALA A 9 10.64 13.82 -6.91
C ALA A 9 9.22 13.25 -6.81
N GLU A 10 8.45 13.32 -7.91
CA GLU A 10 7.12 12.74 -7.98
C GLU A 10 7.28 11.31 -7.49
N ALA A 11 6.78 11.01 -6.29
CA ALA A 11 6.92 9.68 -5.73
C ALA A 11 6.13 8.77 -6.67
N ASP A 12 6.78 7.76 -7.24
CA ASP A 12 6.09 6.82 -8.11
C ASP A 12 4.93 6.21 -7.32
N VAL A 13 3.71 6.39 -7.84
CA VAL A 13 2.49 5.81 -7.27
C VAL A 13 2.23 4.47 -7.95
N PHE A 14 2.16 3.40 -7.17
CA PHE A 14 1.95 2.05 -7.71
C PHE A 14 0.51 1.56 -7.47
N LEU A 15 -0.03 0.78 -8.40
CA LEU A 15 -1.35 0.17 -8.21
C LEU A 15 -1.26 -1.04 -7.28
N ALA A 16 -2.14 -1.12 -6.30
CA ALA A 16 -2.36 -2.30 -5.48
C ALA A 16 -3.80 -2.83 -5.65
N VAL A 17 -3.96 -4.02 -6.22
CA VAL A 17 -5.28 -4.65 -6.40
C VAL A 17 -5.58 -5.55 -5.20
N CYS A 18 -6.66 -5.27 -4.49
CA CYS A 18 -7.07 -6.01 -3.29
C CYS A 18 -8.21 -6.98 -3.56
N GLY A 19 -8.18 -8.15 -2.92
CA GLY A 19 -9.21 -9.19 -3.08
C GLY A 19 -10.53 -8.92 -2.37
N HIS A 20 -10.66 -7.80 -1.66
CA HIS A 20 -11.83 -7.47 -0.83
C HIS A 20 -12.16 -5.98 -0.88
N THR A 21 -13.40 -5.65 -0.49
CA THR A 21 -13.91 -4.27 -0.37
C THR A 21 -13.43 -3.56 0.91
N HIS A 22 -12.79 -4.30 1.82
CA HIS A 22 -12.19 -3.76 3.03
C HIS A 22 -10.99 -4.58 3.45
N LEU A 23 -10.07 -3.95 4.18
CA LEU A 23 -8.89 -4.61 4.73
C LEU A 23 -9.16 -5.16 6.13
N PHE A 24 -8.57 -6.32 6.41
CA PHE A 24 -8.63 -7.03 7.68
C PHE A 24 -7.40 -7.96 7.79
N PRO A 25 -7.06 -8.48 8.99
CA PRO A 25 -5.94 -9.39 9.12
C PRO A 25 -6.10 -10.64 8.24
N GLY A 26 -5.14 -10.85 7.34
CA GLY A 26 -5.15 -11.93 6.34
C GLY A 26 -5.71 -11.52 4.97
N ALA A 27 -6.27 -10.32 4.81
CA ALA A 27 -6.58 -9.78 3.49
C ALA A 27 -5.30 -9.67 2.64
N ARG A 28 -5.45 -9.80 1.32
CA ARG A 28 -4.34 -9.74 0.36
C ARG A 28 -4.55 -8.64 -0.65
N CYS A 29 -3.46 -7.93 -0.96
CA CYS A 29 -3.38 -6.97 -2.05
C CYS A 29 -2.13 -7.25 -2.89
N ARG A 30 -2.20 -7.01 -4.19
CA ARG A 30 -1.10 -7.24 -5.12
C ARG A 30 -0.62 -5.91 -5.69
N VAL A 31 0.60 -5.52 -5.34
CA VAL A 31 1.27 -4.32 -5.85
C VAL A 31 1.86 -4.61 -7.22
N GLN A 32 1.62 -3.74 -8.18
CA GLN A 32 1.97 -3.92 -9.59
C GLN A 32 2.89 -2.80 -10.07
N GLY A 33 3.72 -3.10 -11.07
CA GLY A 33 4.55 -2.11 -11.74
C GLY A 33 5.77 -1.64 -10.93
N LEU A 34 6.12 -2.33 -9.85
CA LEU A 34 7.36 -2.08 -9.13
C LEU A 34 8.57 -2.38 -10.05
N PRO A 35 9.61 -1.52 -10.08
CA PRO A 35 10.79 -1.76 -10.91
C PRO A 35 11.55 -3.03 -10.54
N ASP A 36 11.59 -3.38 -9.26
CA ASP A 36 12.18 -4.62 -8.74
C ASP A 36 11.30 -5.22 -7.62
N PRO A 37 10.30 -6.04 -7.98
CA PRO A 37 9.39 -6.69 -7.03
C PRO A 37 10.11 -7.58 -6.01
N ARG A 38 11.23 -8.20 -6.42
CA ARG A 38 11.98 -9.12 -5.56
C ARG A 38 12.78 -8.37 -4.51
N ALA A 39 13.46 -7.28 -4.90
CA ALA A 39 14.14 -6.42 -3.94
C ALA A 39 13.15 -5.80 -2.96
N PHE A 40 11.99 -5.32 -3.46
CA PHE A 40 10.96 -4.74 -2.61
C PHE A 40 10.42 -5.73 -1.57
N ALA A 41 10.16 -6.98 -1.97
CA ALA A 41 9.67 -8.00 -1.05
C ALA A 41 10.72 -8.37 0.03
N ALA A 42 12.01 -8.28 -0.28
CA ALA A 42 13.10 -8.61 0.65
C ALA A 42 13.45 -7.48 1.61
N ASP A 43 13.43 -6.23 1.12
CA ASP A 43 13.76 -5.03 1.87
C ASP A 43 12.84 -3.88 1.40
N PRO A 44 11.60 -3.79 1.92
CA PRO A 44 10.62 -2.84 1.43
C PRO A 44 11.07 -1.41 1.71
N TRP A 45 10.91 -0.53 0.73
CA TRP A 45 11.07 0.92 0.89
C TRP A 45 9.71 1.62 0.93
N PRO A 46 9.63 2.87 1.43
CA PRO A 46 8.38 3.61 1.40
C PRO A 46 7.87 3.85 -0.03
N ILE A 47 6.59 3.56 -0.28
CA ILE A 47 5.92 3.81 -1.56
C ILE A 47 4.51 4.36 -1.35
N GLU A 48 4.04 5.11 -2.33
CA GLU A 48 2.64 5.54 -2.44
C GLU A 48 1.88 4.54 -3.31
N LEU A 49 0.62 4.29 -2.96
CA LEU A 49 -0.22 3.30 -3.60
C LEU A 49 -1.58 3.88 -3.95
N GLU A 50 -2.08 3.51 -5.13
CA GLU A 50 -3.52 3.50 -5.40
C GLU A 50 -4.07 2.11 -5.10
N LEU A 51 -4.92 1.98 -4.07
CA LEU A 51 -5.57 0.72 -3.75
C LEU A 51 -6.87 0.60 -4.51
N ARG A 52 -6.93 -0.33 -5.46
CA ARG A 52 -8.18 -0.77 -6.07
C ARG A 52 -8.76 -1.92 -5.29
N LEU A 53 -9.89 -1.67 -4.64
CA LEU A 53 -10.65 -2.67 -3.88
C LEU A 53 -11.47 -3.55 -4.82
N SER A 54 -11.99 -4.68 -4.32
CA SER A 54 -12.70 -5.66 -5.16
C SER A 54 -14.02 -5.17 -5.75
N ASP A 55 -14.53 -4.03 -5.29
CA ASP A 55 -15.70 -3.32 -5.81
C ASP A 55 -15.32 -2.09 -6.66
N ASP A 56 -14.09 -2.05 -7.16
CA ASP A 56 -13.53 -1.00 -8.02
C ASP A 56 -13.38 0.39 -7.38
N VAL A 57 -13.67 0.52 -6.09
CA VAL A 57 -13.31 1.72 -5.33
C VAL A 57 -11.79 1.86 -5.28
N VAL A 58 -11.31 3.05 -5.62
CA VAL A 58 -9.90 3.41 -5.55
C VAL A 58 -9.68 4.36 -4.38
N THR A 59 -8.65 4.10 -3.58
CA THR A 59 -8.24 4.98 -2.48
C THR A 59 -6.73 5.06 -2.39
N GLU A 60 -6.21 6.23 -2.07
CA GLU A 60 -4.78 6.42 -1.83
C GLU A 60 -4.36 5.65 -0.56
N ALA A 61 -3.15 5.09 -0.56
CA ALA A 61 -2.54 4.57 0.63
C ALA A 61 -1.03 4.81 0.61
N VAL A 62 -0.43 4.78 1.80
CA VAL A 62 1.02 4.87 1.93
C VAL A 62 1.52 3.64 2.65
N LEU A 63 2.41 2.89 2.02
CA LEU A 63 3.15 1.82 2.65
C LEU A 63 4.46 2.40 3.17
N ARG A 64 4.60 2.50 4.50
CA ARG A 64 5.82 2.95 5.17
C ARG A 64 6.60 1.74 5.63
N ALA A 65 7.83 1.60 5.16
CA ALA A 65 8.81 0.72 5.77
C ALA A 65 9.63 1.52 6.79
N MET A 66 9.90 0.93 7.95
CA MET A 66 10.71 1.52 9.00
C MET A 66 11.88 0.57 9.26
N ASP A 67 13.11 1.06 9.29
CA ASP A 67 14.38 0.28 9.33
C ASP A 67 14.45 -0.86 10.38
N ARG A 68 13.55 -0.89 11.37
CA ARG A 68 13.46 -1.94 12.41
C ARG A 68 12.04 -2.38 12.77
N ALA A 69 11.00 -1.91 12.09
CA ALA A 69 9.62 -2.26 12.41
C ALA A 69 8.90 -2.81 11.19
N ASP A 70 7.92 -3.69 11.43
CA ASP A 70 7.08 -4.24 10.37
C ASP A 70 6.50 -3.11 9.50
N PRO A 71 6.47 -3.26 8.17
CA PRO A 71 5.91 -2.26 7.28
C PRO A 71 4.45 -1.95 7.66
N VAL A 72 4.07 -0.68 7.54
CA VAL A 72 2.72 -0.21 7.88
C VAL A 72 2.06 0.41 6.67
N LEU A 73 0.92 -0.13 6.29
CA LEU A 73 0.03 0.42 5.27
C LEU A 73 -1.01 1.34 5.93
N THR A 74 -1.04 2.60 5.54
CA THR A 74 -2.02 3.59 6.03
C THR A 74 -2.99 3.98 4.94
N LEU A 75 -4.29 3.87 5.24
CA LEU A 75 -5.38 4.26 4.36
C LEU A 75 -6.18 5.40 5.02
N PRO A 76 -6.63 6.40 4.25
CA PRO A 76 -7.65 7.35 4.69
C PRO A 76 -9.02 6.65 4.79
N ALA A 77 -10.02 7.38 5.29
CA ALA A 77 -11.39 6.91 5.22
C ALA A 77 -11.85 6.83 3.76
N TYR A 78 -12.65 5.82 3.42
CA TYR A 78 -13.22 5.66 2.08
C TYR A 78 -14.65 5.12 2.18
N THR A 79 -15.37 5.18 1.08
CA THR A 79 -16.73 4.63 0.98
C THR A 79 -16.72 3.52 -0.06
N THR A 80 -17.24 2.34 0.29
CA THR A 80 -17.35 1.21 -0.64
C THR A 80 -18.32 1.53 -1.79
N GLY A 81 -18.29 0.74 -2.87
CA GLY A 81 -19.19 0.91 -4.00
C GLY A 81 -20.67 0.78 -3.61
N ALA A 82 -20.98 0.07 -2.51
CA ALA A 82 -22.32 -0.03 -1.93
C ALA A 82 -22.71 1.16 -1.04
N GLY A 83 -21.84 2.18 -0.91
CA GLY A 83 -22.09 3.36 -0.07
C GLY A 83 -21.79 3.15 1.42
N THR A 84 -21.05 2.10 1.80
CA THR A 84 -20.71 1.87 3.22
C THR A 84 -19.46 2.67 3.60
N PRO A 85 -19.53 3.56 4.59
CA PRO A 85 -18.36 4.30 5.05
C PRO A 85 -17.41 3.41 5.85
N ILE A 86 -16.12 3.52 5.57
CA ILE A 86 -15.04 2.84 6.28
C ILE A 86 -14.08 3.89 6.81
N ASP A 87 -13.82 3.86 8.12
CA ASP A 87 -12.86 4.76 8.76
C ASP A 87 -11.43 4.50 8.28
N GLY A 88 -10.64 5.58 8.21
CA GLY A 88 -9.21 5.50 7.95
C GLY A 88 -8.49 4.64 8.98
N ARG A 89 -7.48 3.90 8.53
CA ARG A 89 -6.83 2.89 9.36
C ARG A 89 -5.42 2.58 8.89
N SER A 90 -4.57 2.25 9.85
CA SER A 90 -3.24 1.70 9.60
C SER A 90 -3.16 0.22 9.96
N TRP A 91 -2.47 -0.54 9.12
CA TRP A 91 -2.30 -1.99 9.23
C TRP A 91 -0.82 -2.34 9.19
N THR A 92 -0.38 -3.26 10.04
CA THR A 92 0.92 -3.90 9.82
C THR A 92 0.83 -4.80 8.60
N ILE A 93 1.94 -5.01 7.90
CA ILE A 93 2.05 -6.01 6.85
C ILE A 93 2.71 -7.25 7.46
N ARG A 94 1.97 -8.36 7.44
CA ARG A 94 2.46 -9.64 7.99
C ARG A 94 3.46 -10.32 7.06
N GLU A 95 3.29 -10.13 5.75
CA GLU A 95 4.09 -10.82 4.75
C GLU A 95 4.15 -9.99 3.46
N LEU A 96 5.32 -9.95 2.84
CA LEU A 96 5.54 -9.48 1.48
C LEU A 96 6.21 -10.60 0.68
N VAL A 97 5.60 -11.00 -0.43
CA VAL A 97 6.12 -12.07 -1.29
C VAL A 97 6.14 -11.61 -2.73
N SER A 98 7.29 -11.71 -3.38
CA SER A 98 7.38 -11.51 -4.83
C SER A 98 6.61 -12.62 -5.55
N ALA A 99 5.67 -12.25 -6.41
CA ALA A 99 4.80 -13.14 -7.15
C ALA A 99 4.86 -12.79 -8.66
N GLY A 100 5.93 -13.23 -9.32
CA GLY A 100 6.22 -12.83 -10.70
C GLY A 100 6.66 -11.36 -10.75
N ASP A 101 5.99 -10.56 -11.57
CA ASP A 101 6.25 -9.12 -11.73
C ASP A 101 5.55 -8.25 -10.68
N ASP A 102 4.82 -8.88 -9.77
CA ASP A 102 4.04 -8.21 -8.72
C ASP A 102 4.58 -8.58 -7.31
N VAL A 103 4.12 -7.85 -6.29
CA VAL A 103 4.34 -8.22 -4.87
C VAL A 103 3.00 -8.43 -4.18
N GLU A 104 2.79 -9.60 -3.59
CA GLU A 104 1.64 -9.85 -2.73
C GLU A 104 1.93 -9.36 -1.30
N LEU A 105 1.07 -8.46 -0.82
CA LEU A 105 1.01 -8.00 0.57
C LEU A 105 -0.05 -8.79 1.30
N THR A 106 0.30 -9.38 2.45
CA THR A 106 -0.66 -9.94 3.39
C THR A 106 -0.85 -9.00 4.57
N ILE A 107 -2.08 -8.49 4.72
CA ILE A 107 -2.44 -7.58 5.82
C ILE A 107 -2.30 -8.30 7.15
N GLY A 108 -1.62 -7.66 8.10
CA GLY A 108 -1.44 -8.09 9.47
C GLY A 108 -2.47 -7.49 10.42
N GLY A 109 -2.03 -7.14 11.63
CA GLY A 109 -2.88 -6.55 12.65
C GLY A 109 -3.09 -5.05 12.45
N ARG A 110 -3.88 -4.44 13.34
CA ARG A 110 -3.96 -2.97 13.41
C ARG A 110 -2.61 -2.42 13.86
N ALA A 111 -2.08 -1.45 13.12
CA ALA A 111 -0.92 -0.72 13.59
C ALA A 111 -1.35 0.23 14.73
N PRO A 112 -0.56 0.35 15.80
CA PRO A 112 -0.83 1.34 16.83
C PRO A 112 -0.73 2.75 16.24
N VAL A 113 -1.68 3.61 16.61
CA VAL A 113 -1.53 5.06 16.44
C VAL A 113 -0.33 5.47 17.29
N ARG A 114 0.75 5.90 16.66
CA ARG A 114 1.88 6.53 17.36
C ARG A 114 1.69 8.02 17.41
#